data_AF-A0A960JW39-F1
#
_entry.id   AF-A0A960JW39-F1
#
_cell.length_a   1.000
_cell.length_b   1.000
_cell.length_c   1.000
_cell.angle_alpha   90.00
_cell.angle_beta   90.00
_cell.angle_gamma   90.00
#
_symmetry.space_group_name_H-M   'P 1'
#
loop_
_entity.id
_entity.type
_entity.pdbx_description
1 polymer ?
#
loop_
_entity_poly.entity_id
_entity_poly.type
_entity_poly.pdbx_seq_one_letter_code
_entity_poly.pdbx_strand_id
1 'polypeptide(L)'
;GSATHVGQVRSNNQDSYLEATQLALFAVADGMGGHAGGEIASQMAVELLEEHAGDPSLDNLQHAVRVANRAIFERAGAQPELHGMGTTMCAVWVVPSTDTDGDEIAWINVGDSRVYLLRDSSLIQLSRDHSLVEDLKRDGQLTEEEAAVHPKRNIITRALGIDVDVDVDGSSVLPFNGDRFVLCSDGLFGEASEEQISSVLRRLADPKEAAEELVRIANEAGGRDNITVVVVDVVDDGGRSLKAAEVLAAEQARLDSRNGEPETKSVDATDHDPFAGRRSSLPESDRNYGADIDDPFAGIDKAASKRVTWRVIAFLLALLAVLAAVFGATAVSANGTYFVGFEGEEVAVYKGKPGGVLWINPSLVESGPLTRKELPEDARVAVQQKPQFSSKGKAMRYVATLQERVDELEDKTTSTTTTAPGSTSTSTTSANASSTTTPVITTVPAAPTTAAPKAPTTTKPAG
;
A
#
# COMPACT_ATOMS: atom_id res chain seq x y z
N GLY A 1 -14.73 -10.19 22.63
CA GLY A 1 -15.52 -11.27 22.01
C GLY A 1 -15.15 -11.28 20.55
N SER A 2 -14.58 -12.38 20.07
CA SER A 2 -13.96 -12.43 18.74
C SER A 2 -14.56 -13.51 17.84
N ALA A 3 -14.48 -13.32 16.53
CA ALA A 3 -14.76 -14.36 15.55
C ALA A 3 -13.89 -14.15 14.31
N THR A 4 -13.46 -15.26 13.69
CA THR A 4 -12.72 -15.23 12.43
C THR A 4 -13.19 -16.35 11.51
N HIS A 5 -13.21 -16.11 10.20
CA HIS A 5 -13.53 -17.10 9.18
C HIS A 5 -12.71 -16.87 7.91
N VAL A 6 -12.33 -17.94 7.23
CA VAL A 6 -11.56 -17.91 5.98
C VAL A 6 -12.32 -17.27 4.78
N GLY A 7 -13.58 -16.89 4.94
CA GLY A 7 -14.50 -16.63 3.83
C GLY A 7 -14.93 -17.87 3.04
N GLN A 8 -15.59 -17.66 1.91
CA GLN A 8 -16.03 -18.71 0.95
C GLN A 8 -15.05 -18.89 -0.21
N VAL A 9 -14.25 -17.86 -0.52
CA VAL A 9 -13.42 -17.81 -1.74
C VAL A 9 -11.95 -18.13 -1.47
N ARG A 10 -11.41 -17.70 -0.32
CA ARG A 10 -10.01 -17.94 0.03
C ARG A 10 -9.81 -19.36 0.55
N SER A 11 -8.59 -19.88 0.40
CA SER A 11 -8.21 -21.22 0.88
C SER A 11 -7.47 -21.21 2.22
N ASN A 12 -6.96 -20.05 2.63
CA ASN A 12 -6.25 -19.87 3.89
C ASN A 12 -6.70 -18.58 4.57
N ASN A 13 -6.62 -18.57 5.90
CA ASN A 13 -6.89 -17.37 6.68
C ASN A 13 -5.57 -16.66 6.99
N GLN A 14 -5.41 -15.45 6.48
CA GLN A 14 -4.24 -14.61 6.72
C GLN A 14 -4.53 -13.53 7.79
N ASP A 15 -5.75 -13.47 8.32
CA ASP A 15 -6.08 -12.59 9.43
C ASP A 15 -5.62 -13.17 10.77
N SER A 16 -5.21 -12.29 11.67
CA SER A 16 -4.93 -12.59 13.08
C SER A 16 -5.62 -11.57 13.98
N TYR A 17 -5.89 -11.94 15.22
CA TYR A 17 -6.45 -11.05 16.24
C TYR A 17 -5.84 -11.30 17.61
N LEU A 18 -5.91 -10.30 18.48
CA LEU A 18 -5.44 -10.32 19.86
C LEU A 18 -6.61 -10.07 20.82
N GLU A 19 -6.75 -10.91 21.84
CA GLU A 19 -7.64 -10.70 22.98
C GLU A 19 -6.87 -10.83 24.30
N ALA A 20 -6.00 -9.85 24.59
CA ALA A 20 -5.22 -9.79 25.82
C ALA A 20 -6.06 -9.16 26.94
N THR A 21 -7.09 -9.87 27.42
CA THR A 21 -8.06 -9.35 28.40
C THR A 21 -7.43 -8.92 29.72
N GLN A 22 -6.28 -9.50 30.10
CA GLN A 22 -5.53 -9.10 31.30
C GLN A 22 -4.90 -7.71 31.17
N LEU A 23 -4.56 -7.32 29.95
CA LEU A 23 -4.01 -6.01 29.61
C LEU A 23 -5.09 -5.04 29.12
N ALA A 24 -6.33 -5.52 28.93
CA ALA A 24 -7.40 -4.81 28.23
C ALA A 24 -6.96 -4.27 26.85
N LEU A 25 -6.13 -5.06 26.15
CA LEU A 25 -5.58 -4.77 24.83
C LEU A 25 -6.18 -5.73 23.80
N PHE A 26 -6.69 -5.17 22.71
CA PHE A 26 -7.35 -5.92 21.64
C PHE A 26 -6.88 -5.43 20.28
N ALA A 27 -6.69 -6.34 19.33
CA ALA A 27 -6.21 -5.98 17.99
C ALA A 27 -6.74 -6.90 16.90
N VAL A 28 -6.74 -6.41 15.66
CA VAL A 28 -6.96 -7.18 14.43
C VAL A 28 -5.87 -6.79 13.44
N ALA A 29 -5.33 -7.79 12.75
CA ALA A 29 -4.32 -7.65 11.71
C ALA A 29 -4.71 -8.48 10.49
N ASP A 30 -4.79 -7.86 9.32
CA ASP A 30 -5.11 -8.51 8.03
C ASP A 30 -3.80 -8.72 7.27
N GLY A 31 -3.45 -9.99 7.02
CA GLY A 31 -2.18 -10.38 6.44
C GLY A 31 -2.18 -10.32 4.92
N MET A 32 -1.27 -9.53 4.35
CA MET A 32 -1.08 -9.43 2.90
C MET A 32 0.26 -10.01 2.45
N GLY A 33 0.24 -10.76 1.35
CA GLY A 33 1.44 -11.36 0.77
C GLY A 33 1.14 -12.64 0.01
N GLY A 34 2.02 -13.01 -0.93
CA GLY A 34 1.91 -14.30 -1.63
C GLY A 34 2.18 -15.48 -0.70
N HIS A 35 1.52 -16.63 -0.94
CA HIS A 35 1.67 -17.85 -0.14
C HIS A 35 1.50 -17.60 1.38
N ALA A 36 2.40 -18.11 2.23
CA ALA A 36 2.33 -18.05 3.69
C ALA A 36 2.76 -16.70 4.30
N GLY A 37 3.18 -15.73 3.48
CA GLY A 37 3.71 -14.45 3.97
C GLY A 37 2.71 -13.64 4.80
N GLY A 38 1.46 -13.54 4.35
CA GLY A 38 0.42 -12.76 5.05
C GLY A 38 0.10 -13.31 6.45
N GLU A 39 -0.10 -14.63 6.56
CA GLU A 39 -0.37 -15.31 7.84
C GLU A 39 0.76 -15.09 8.85
N ILE A 40 2.01 -15.23 8.40
CA ILE A 40 3.19 -15.01 9.26
C ILE A 40 3.28 -13.55 9.70
N ALA A 41 2.98 -12.60 8.80
CA ALA A 41 3.04 -11.18 9.10
C ALA A 41 1.97 -10.75 10.11
N SER A 42 0.71 -11.14 9.91
CA SER A 42 -0.40 -10.79 10.81
C SER A 42 -0.22 -11.41 12.19
N GLN A 43 0.21 -12.67 12.26
CA GLN A 43 0.49 -13.34 13.52
C GLN A 43 1.62 -12.64 14.28
N MET A 44 2.73 -12.33 13.58
CA MET A 44 3.84 -11.60 14.17
C MET A 44 3.44 -10.23 14.69
N ALA A 45 2.56 -9.52 13.97
CA ALA A 45 2.10 -8.20 14.40
C ALA A 45 1.39 -8.25 15.75
N VAL A 46 0.43 -9.18 15.93
CA VAL A 46 -0.33 -9.29 17.18
C VAL A 46 0.53 -9.80 18.34
N GLU A 47 1.45 -10.74 18.08
CA GLU A 47 2.37 -11.27 19.12
C GLU A 47 3.33 -10.18 19.62
N LEU A 48 3.95 -9.45 18.70
CA LEU A 48 4.91 -8.39 19.07
C LEU A 48 4.21 -7.18 19.69
N LEU A 49 2.97 -6.89 19.30
CA LEU A 49 2.15 -5.87 19.94
C LEU A 49 1.96 -6.19 21.43
N GLU A 50 1.56 -7.41 21.77
CA GLU A 50 1.38 -7.84 23.16
C GLU A 50 2.70 -7.83 23.93
N GLU A 51 3.79 -8.34 23.33
CA GLU A 51 5.10 -8.42 23.98
C GLU A 51 5.70 -7.03 24.29
N HIS A 52 5.48 -6.04 23.41
CA HIS A 52 6.16 -4.74 23.49
C HIS A 52 5.25 -3.58 23.93
N ALA A 53 3.96 -3.84 24.21
CA ALA A 53 3.03 -2.80 24.66
C ALA A 53 3.51 -2.11 25.94
N GLY A 54 4.13 -2.83 26.88
CA GLY A 54 4.65 -2.25 28.13
C GLY A 54 3.55 -1.63 28.99
N ASP A 55 3.79 -0.41 29.50
CA ASP A 55 2.80 0.32 30.31
C ASP A 55 1.69 0.94 29.44
N PRO A 56 0.41 0.90 29.87
CA PRO A 56 -0.71 1.48 29.14
C PRO A 56 -0.53 2.97 28.79
N SER A 57 -0.31 3.25 27.51
CA SER A 57 -0.32 4.60 26.95
C SER A 57 -0.41 4.53 25.42
N LEU A 58 -0.92 5.60 24.80
CA LEU A 58 -0.94 5.71 23.34
C LEU A 58 0.46 5.67 22.74
N ASP A 59 1.44 6.33 23.38
CA ASP A 59 2.82 6.38 22.91
C ASP A 59 3.47 4.99 22.91
N ASN A 60 3.28 4.21 23.97
CA ASN A 60 3.79 2.84 24.03
C ASN A 60 3.06 1.91 23.05
N LEU A 61 1.75 2.10 22.85
CA LEU A 61 1.00 1.35 21.84
C LEU A 61 1.57 1.61 20.44
N GLN A 62 1.79 2.86 20.07
CA GLN A 62 2.43 3.22 18.80
C GLN A 62 3.87 2.71 18.72
N HIS A 63 4.61 2.71 19.83
CA HIS A 63 5.97 2.17 19.88
C HIS A 63 5.98 0.67 19.58
N ALA A 64 5.12 -0.10 20.22
CA ALA A 64 4.97 -1.55 20.01
C ALA A 64 4.66 -1.87 18.54
N VAL A 65 3.75 -1.09 17.91
CA VAL A 65 3.45 -1.21 16.48
C VAL A 65 4.67 -0.95 15.60
N ARG A 66 5.50 0.06 15.92
CA ARG A 66 6.74 0.36 15.16
C ARG A 66 7.79 -0.75 15.34
N VAL A 67 7.87 -1.35 16.52
CA VAL A 67 8.73 -2.53 16.77
C VAL A 67 8.27 -3.71 15.93
N ALA A 68 6.96 -3.99 15.93
CA ALA A 68 6.37 -5.03 15.09
C ALA A 68 6.66 -4.79 13.60
N ASN A 69 6.48 -3.56 13.11
CA ASN A 69 6.81 -3.18 11.73
C ASN A 69 8.25 -3.55 11.35
N ARG A 70 9.21 -3.14 12.20
CA ARG A 70 10.64 -3.40 11.96
C ARG A 70 10.93 -4.90 11.88
N ALA A 71 10.39 -5.68 12.81
CA ALA A 71 10.60 -7.12 12.85
C ALA A 71 10.03 -7.83 11.62
N ILE A 72 8.83 -7.44 11.17
CA ILE A 72 8.20 -7.98 9.97
C ILE A 72 9.04 -7.62 8.73
N PHE A 73 9.48 -6.36 8.61
CA PHE A 73 10.32 -5.89 7.51
C PHE A 73 11.66 -6.64 7.43
N GLU A 74 12.33 -6.82 8.58
CA GLU A 74 13.59 -7.56 8.66
C GLU A 74 13.42 -9.03 8.27
N ARG A 75 12.34 -9.67 8.74
CA ARG A 75 12.04 -11.07 8.39
C ARG A 75 11.70 -11.23 6.91
N ALA A 76 10.97 -10.27 6.32
CA ALA A 76 10.64 -10.25 4.89
C ALA A 76 11.89 -10.08 4.01
N GLY A 77 12.89 -9.32 4.49
CA GLY A 77 14.18 -9.15 3.82
C GLY A 77 15.12 -10.35 3.97
N ALA A 78 15.03 -11.10 5.07
CA ALA A 78 15.90 -12.24 5.36
C ALA A 78 15.49 -13.52 4.63
N GLN A 79 14.21 -13.70 4.30
CA GLN A 79 13.66 -14.91 3.71
C GLN A 79 13.04 -14.63 2.33
N PRO A 80 13.63 -15.11 1.22
CA PRO A 80 13.12 -14.84 -0.13
C PRO A 80 11.66 -15.26 -0.36
N GLU A 81 11.20 -16.32 0.30
CA GLU A 81 9.81 -16.80 0.24
C GLU A 81 8.79 -15.91 0.95
N LEU A 82 9.25 -15.03 1.85
CA LEU A 82 8.41 -14.06 2.57
C LEU A 82 8.57 -12.65 2.00
N HIS A 83 9.20 -12.51 0.84
CA HIS A 83 9.45 -11.21 0.25
C HIS A 83 8.14 -10.47 -0.03
N GLY A 84 8.04 -9.25 0.48
CA GLY A 84 6.84 -8.43 0.36
C GLY A 84 5.67 -8.88 1.25
N MET A 85 5.91 -9.72 2.27
CA MET A 85 4.92 -9.93 3.31
C MET A 85 4.66 -8.63 4.06
N GLY A 86 3.40 -8.40 4.42
CA GLY A 86 3.00 -7.29 5.24
C GLY A 86 1.64 -7.57 5.87
N THR A 87 1.18 -6.63 6.69
CA THR A 87 -0.13 -6.77 7.33
C THR A 87 -0.66 -5.41 7.73
N THR A 88 -1.99 -5.27 7.80
CA THR A 88 -2.61 -4.16 8.50
C THR A 88 -2.52 -4.37 10.01
N MET A 89 -2.82 -3.34 10.79
CA MET A 89 -3.10 -3.50 12.21
C MET A 89 -4.00 -2.38 12.70
N CYS A 90 -5.09 -2.75 13.36
CA CYS A 90 -5.86 -1.84 14.21
C CYS A 90 -5.91 -2.41 15.62
N ALA A 91 -5.85 -1.54 16.63
CA ALA A 91 -5.89 -1.96 18.02
C ALA A 91 -6.62 -0.94 18.91
N VAL A 92 -7.15 -1.42 20.03
CA VAL A 92 -7.68 -0.60 21.12
C VAL A 92 -7.08 -1.05 22.45
N TRP A 93 -6.79 -0.09 23.33
CA TRP A 93 -6.21 -0.33 24.64
C TRP A 93 -6.81 0.61 25.68
N VAL A 94 -7.18 0.08 26.84
CA VAL A 94 -7.51 0.89 28.01
C VAL A 94 -6.23 1.52 28.55
N VAL A 95 -6.16 2.85 28.58
CA VAL A 95 -5.00 3.62 29.05
C VAL A 95 -5.44 4.66 30.08
N PRO A 96 -4.60 5.06 31.05
CA PRO A 96 -4.88 6.19 31.92
C PRO A 96 -5.04 7.48 31.11
N SER A 97 -6.04 8.29 31.44
CA SER A 97 -6.19 9.64 30.87
C SER A 97 -5.06 10.55 31.33
N THR A 98 -4.55 11.40 30.43
CA THR A 98 -3.56 12.43 30.78
C THR A 98 -4.21 13.69 31.34
N ASP A 99 -5.47 13.94 30.98
CA ASP A 99 -6.15 15.22 31.19
C ASP A 99 -7.29 15.12 32.21
N THR A 100 -7.78 13.92 32.51
CA THR A 100 -8.91 13.67 33.42
C THR A 100 -8.61 12.58 34.44
N ASP A 101 -9.34 12.57 35.56
CA ASP A 101 -9.34 11.42 36.47
C ASP A 101 -10.11 10.26 35.81
N GLY A 102 -9.40 9.23 35.35
CA GLY A 102 -9.98 7.98 34.84
C GLY A 102 -9.25 7.37 33.65
N ASP A 103 -9.84 6.32 33.08
CA ASP A 103 -9.27 5.60 31.93
C ASP A 103 -9.87 6.11 30.60
N GLU A 104 -9.06 6.13 29.56
CA GLU A 104 -9.43 6.36 28.16
C GLU A 104 -9.25 5.08 27.35
N ILE A 105 -9.86 5.04 26.16
CA ILE A 105 -9.58 4.02 25.15
C ILE A 105 -8.69 4.64 24.09
N ALA A 106 -7.42 4.28 24.10
CA ALA A 106 -6.51 4.55 22.99
C ALA A 106 -6.84 3.61 21.84
N TRP A 107 -6.81 4.13 20.62
CA TRP A 107 -6.94 3.34 19.40
C TRP A 107 -5.82 3.70 18.42
N ILE A 108 -5.40 2.72 17.62
CA ILE A 108 -4.45 2.91 16.53
C ILE A 108 -4.92 2.21 15.25
N ASN A 109 -4.47 2.71 14.11
CA ASN A 109 -4.69 2.08 12.81
C ASN A 109 -3.47 2.22 11.89
N VAL A 110 -3.15 1.14 11.19
CA VAL A 110 -2.23 1.08 10.06
C VAL A 110 -2.83 0.14 9.01
N GLY A 111 -3.42 0.72 7.96
CA GLY A 111 -3.99 -0.04 6.85
C GLY A 111 -5.44 0.34 6.66
N ASP A 112 -6.20 -0.53 6.02
CA ASP A 112 -7.64 -0.37 5.76
C ASP A 112 -8.53 -1.21 6.68
N SER A 113 -7.96 -1.97 7.62
CA SER A 113 -8.74 -2.47 8.77
C SER A 113 -9.32 -1.31 9.58
N ARG A 114 -10.44 -1.56 10.27
CA ARG A 114 -11.23 -0.48 10.87
C ARG A 114 -11.49 -0.66 12.35
N VAL A 115 -11.54 0.48 13.04
CA VAL A 115 -12.05 0.61 14.42
C VAL A 115 -13.34 1.42 14.37
N TYR A 116 -14.42 0.83 14.84
CA TYR A 116 -15.70 1.49 15.04
C TYR A 116 -16.02 1.66 16.52
N LEU A 117 -16.75 2.72 16.84
CA LEU A 117 -17.39 2.97 18.12
C LEU A 117 -18.90 3.07 17.90
N LEU A 118 -19.67 2.18 18.53
CA LEU A 118 -21.11 2.31 18.67
C LEU A 118 -21.41 3.06 19.97
N ARG A 119 -21.96 4.27 19.84
CA ARG A 119 -22.42 5.12 20.95
C ARG A 119 -23.77 5.72 20.60
N ASP A 120 -24.71 5.73 21.55
CA ASP A 120 -26.05 6.31 21.35
C ASP A 120 -26.74 5.83 20.07
N SER A 121 -26.64 4.52 19.78
CA SER A 121 -27.15 3.87 18.56
C SER A 121 -26.52 4.31 17.24
N SER A 122 -25.48 5.16 17.27
CA SER A 122 -24.74 5.63 16.11
C SER A 122 -23.41 4.88 16.00
N LEU A 123 -23.15 4.29 14.84
CA LEU A 123 -21.87 3.65 14.55
C LEU A 123 -20.95 4.72 13.96
N ILE A 124 -19.80 4.93 14.59
CA ILE A 124 -18.82 5.96 14.23
C ILE A 124 -17.52 5.25 13.89
N GLN A 125 -17.01 5.45 12.67
CA GLN A 125 -15.68 4.99 12.32
C GLN A 125 -14.63 5.92 12.96
N LEU A 126 -13.77 5.37 13.83
CA LEU A 126 -12.69 6.12 14.46
C LEU A 126 -11.44 6.15 13.56
N SER A 127 -11.12 5.01 12.96
CA SER A 127 -9.96 4.87 12.08
C SER A 127 -10.20 5.51 10.72
N ARG A 128 -9.11 5.88 10.04
CA ARG A 128 -9.14 6.20 8.61
C ARG A 128 -8.41 5.11 7.84
N ASP A 129 -9.00 4.72 6.71
CA ASP A 129 -8.40 3.73 5.83
C ASP A 129 -7.17 4.32 5.13
N HIS A 130 -6.03 3.62 5.22
CA HIS A 130 -4.85 3.94 4.43
C HIS A 130 -4.93 3.24 3.08
N SER A 131 -5.83 3.73 2.22
CA SER A 131 -6.05 3.22 0.87
C SER A 131 -5.96 4.33 -0.18
N LEU A 132 -5.65 3.96 -1.42
CA LEU A 132 -5.51 4.91 -2.53
C LEU A 132 -6.81 5.69 -2.77
N VAL A 133 -7.96 5.03 -2.62
CA VAL A 133 -9.25 5.69 -2.83
C VAL A 133 -9.57 6.69 -1.73
N GLU A 134 -9.21 6.40 -0.49
CA GLU A 134 -9.39 7.34 0.63
C GLU A 134 -8.46 8.56 0.48
N ASP A 135 -7.22 8.35 0.02
CA ASP A 135 -6.31 9.45 -0.32
C ASP A 135 -6.86 10.33 -1.46
N LEU A 136 -7.42 9.73 -2.53
CA LEU A 136 -8.02 10.46 -3.64
C LEU A 136 -9.30 11.23 -3.24
N LYS A 137 -10.13 10.64 -2.37
CA LYS A 137 -11.31 11.31 -1.79
C LYS A 137 -10.90 12.54 -0.99
N ARG A 138 -9.90 12.40 -0.12
CA ARG A 138 -9.38 13.50 0.70
C ARG A 138 -8.89 14.65 -0.18
N ASP A 139 -8.23 14.33 -1.28
CA ASP A 139 -7.70 15.32 -2.22
C ASP A 139 -8.79 15.91 -3.14
N GLY A 140 -10.07 15.53 -2.95
CA GLY A 140 -11.21 16.01 -3.72
C GLY A 140 -11.27 15.48 -5.16
N GLN A 141 -10.52 14.42 -5.47
CA GLN A 141 -10.42 13.83 -6.81
C GLN A 141 -11.48 12.75 -7.05
N LEU A 142 -12.05 12.19 -5.98
CA LEU A 142 -13.15 11.22 -6.04
C LEU A 142 -14.24 11.60 -5.03
N THR A 143 -15.48 11.34 -5.43
CA THR A 143 -16.64 11.31 -4.52
C THR A 143 -16.69 9.98 -3.75
N GLU A 144 -17.51 9.92 -2.71
CA GLU A 144 -17.73 8.69 -1.91
C GLU A 144 -18.27 7.55 -2.80
N GLU A 145 -19.21 7.88 -3.68
CA GLU A 145 -19.85 6.93 -4.59
C GLU A 145 -18.87 6.39 -5.64
N GLU A 146 -17.98 7.24 -6.16
CA GLU A 146 -16.96 6.84 -7.13
C GLU A 146 -15.86 5.99 -6.48
N ALA A 147 -15.48 6.30 -5.25
CA ALA A 147 -14.49 5.53 -4.50
C ALA A 147 -14.93 4.09 -4.25
N ALA A 148 -16.22 3.89 -3.92
CA ALA A 148 -16.79 2.57 -3.64
C ALA A 148 -16.68 1.59 -4.83
N VAL A 149 -16.79 2.10 -6.07
CA VAL A 149 -16.72 1.29 -7.30
C VAL A 149 -15.37 1.36 -8.01
N HIS A 150 -14.39 2.05 -7.43
CA HIS A 150 -13.12 2.30 -8.09
C HIS A 150 -12.32 0.99 -8.30
N PRO A 151 -11.72 0.79 -9.49
CA PRO A 151 -10.99 -0.44 -9.80
C PRO A 151 -9.75 -0.66 -8.92
N LYS A 152 -9.23 0.41 -8.30
CA LYS A 152 -8.06 0.37 -7.42
C LYS A 152 -8.42 0.56 -5.94
N ARG A 153 -9.67 0.26 -5.53
CA ARG A 153 -10.11 0.44 -4.14
C ARG A 153 -9.34 -0.44 -3.14
N ASN A 154 -8.88 -1.62 -3.58
CA ASN A 154 -8.09 -2.54 -2.75
C ASN A 154 -6.58 -2.22 -2.71
N ILE A 155 -6.15 -1.02 -3.15
CA ILE A 155 -4.74 -0.63 -3.07
C ILE A 155 -4.51 0.07 -1.73
N ILE A 156 -3.83 -0.63 -0.83
CA ILE A 156 -3.39 -0.11 0.47
C ILE A 156 -2.18 0.81 0.27
N THR A 157 -2.19 1.98 0.90
CA THR A 157 -1.10 2.97 0.87
C THR A 157 -0.18 2.88 2.08
N ARG A 158 -0.59 2.18 3.14
CA ARG A 158 0.24 1.93 4.33
C ARG A 158 -0.04 0.56 4.94
N ALA A 159 1.02 -0.21 5.15
CA ALA A 159 0.95 -1.52 5.82
C ALA A 159 2.24 -1.76 6.62
N LEU A 160 2.17 -2.63 7.61
CA LEU A 160 3.33 -3.08 8.38
C LEU A 160 4.19 -4.01 7.54
N GLY A 161 5.51 -3.94 7.72
CA GLY A 161 6.48 -4.84 7.10
C GLY A 161 6.92 -4.48 5.68
N ILE A 162 6.31 -3.44 5.07
CA ILE A 162 6.63 -3.00 3.70
C ILE A 162 7.79 -2.02 3.70
N ASP A 163 7.74 -1.02 4.58
CA ASP A 163 8.78 -0.01 4.76
C ASP A 163 9.42 -0.15 6.15
N VAL A 164 10.67 0.31 6.28
CA VAL A 164 11.43 0.22 7.54
C VAL A 164 10.80 1.03 8.68
N ASP A 165 10.15 2.14 8.35
CA ASP A 165 9.45 3.03 9.26
C ASP A 165 7.99 3.15 8.81
N VAL A 166 7.08 3.28 9.78
CA VAL A 166 5.65 3.40 9.51
C VAL A 166 5.04 4.48 10.40
N ASP A 167 4.17 5.28 9.79
CA ASP A 167 3.34 6.25 10.49
C ASP A 167 2.10 5.55 11.06
N VAL A 168 1.97 5.59 12.38
CA VAL A 168 0.86 4.95 13.11
C VAL A 168 -0.16 6.02 13.47
N ASP A 169 -1.33 5.95 12.84
CA ASP A 169 -2.44 6.84 13.17
C ASP A 169 -3.08 6.35 14.48
N GLY A 170 -3.50 7.27 15.34
CA GLY A 170 -4.17 6.91 16.58
C GLY A 170 -4.54 8.11 17.43
N SER A 171 -5.47 7.89 18.35
CA SER A 171 -5.95 8.88 19.30
C SER A 171 -6.56 8.17 20.51
N SER A 172 -7.05 8.95 21.48
CA SER A 172 -7.75 8.43 22.64
C SER A 172 -9.17 9.00 22.70
N VAL A 173 -10.11 8.20 23.19
CA VAL A 173 -11.49 8.63 23.44
C VAL A 173 -11.91 8.28 24.85
N LEU A 174 -12.73 9.13 25.45
CA LEU A 174 -13.34 8.86 26.75
C LEU A 174 -14.46 7.80 26.56
N PRO A 175 -14.38 6.65 27.26
CA PRO A 175 -15.43 5.64 27.20
C PRO A 175 -16.59 5.96 28.15
N PHE A 176 -17.79 5.61 27.72
CA PHE A 176 -19.02 5.63 28.52
C PHE A 176 -19.61 4.22 28.63
N ASN A 177 -20.35 3.97 29.70
CA ASN A 177 -21.04 2.70 29.88
C ASN A 177 -21.98 2.40 28.71
N GLY A 178 -21.85 1.20 28.15
CA GLY A 178 -22.62 0.78 26.99
C GLY A 178 -22.00 1.15 25.64
N ASP A 179 -20.88 1.87 25.61
CA ASP A 179 -20.07 1.98 24.41
C ASP A 179 -19.59 0.60 23.96
N ARG A 180 -19.60 0.38 22.65
CA ARG A 180 -19.11 -0.85 22.05
C ARG A 180 -18.12 -0.55 20.94
N PHE A 181 -16.91 -1.07 21.07
CA PHE A 181 -15.88 -0.97 20.05
C PHE A 181 -15.90 -2.22 19.17
N VAL A 182 -15.69 -2.03 17.86
CA VAL A 182 -15.56 -3.12 16.90
C VAL A 182 -14.30 -2.92 16.09
N LEU A 183 -13.42 -3.91 16.12
CA LEU A 183 -12.23 -3.99 15.28
C LEU A 183 -12.49 -5.04 14.22
N CYS A 184 -12.21 -4.73 12.96
CA CYS A 184 -12.47 -5.67 11.87
C CYS A 184 -11.54 -5.52 10.66
N SER A 185 -11.30 -6.64 9.97
CA SER A 185 -10.68 -6.68 8.64
C SER A 185 -11.67 -6.24 7.55
N ASP A 186 -11.17 -6.06 6.32
CA ASP A 186 -11.95 -5.59 5.18
C ASP A 186 -13.04 -6.58 4.73
N GLY A 187 -12.87 -7.86 5.05
CA GLY A 187 -13.86 -8.89 4.79
C GLY A 187 -15.21 -8.66 5.49
N LEU A 188 -15.25 -7.88 6.58
CA LEU A 188 -16.53 -7.49 7.20
C LEU A 188 -17.19 -6.36 6.40
N PHE A 189 -16.59 -5.18 6.37
CA PHE A 189 -17.21 -3.98 5.82
C PHE A 189 -17.27 -3.97 4.28
N GLY A 190 -16.51 -4.86 3.63
CA GLY A 190 -16.63 -5.14 2.20
C GLY A 190 -17.87 -5.96 1.81
N GLU A 191 -18.55 -6.58 2.78
CA GLU A 191 -19.73 -7.45 2.57
C GLU A 191 -20.96 -7.01 3.37
N ALA A 192 -20.78 -6.35 4.52
CA ALA A 192 -21.83 -5.86 5.38
C ALA A 192 -21.82 -4.32 5.45
N SER A 193 -22.99 -3.70 5.26
CA SER A 193 -23.17 -2.25 5.44
C SER A 193 -23.08 -1.82 6.90
N GLU A 194 -22.78 -0.55 7.14
CA GLU A 194 -22.74 0.03 8.49
C GLU A 194 -24.09 -0.09 9.20
N GLU A 195 -25.22 0.00 8.48
CA GLU A 195 -26.55 -0.21 9.04
C GLU A 195 -26.75 -1.65 9.53
N GLN A 196 -26.26 -2.63 8.78
CA GLN A 196 -26.30 -4.05 9.18
C GLN A 196 -25.42 -4.28 10.41
N ILE A 197 -24.19 -3.75 10.40
CA ILE A 197 -23.26 -3.85 11.53
C ILE A 197 -23.90 -3.25 12.78
N SER A 198 -24.37 -2.00 12.70
CA SER A 198 -25.07 -1.31 13.79
C SER A 198 -26.33 -2.06 14.25
N SER A 199 -27.10 -2.66 13.33
CA SER A 199 -28.28 -3.44 13.70
C SER A 199 -27.93 -4.70 14.50
N VAL A 200 -26.85 -5.41 14.16
CA VAL A 200 -26.41 -6.61 14.89
C VAL A 200 -25.94 -6.22 16.28
N LEU A 201 -25.07 -5.21 16.37
CA LEU A 201 -24.50 -4.73 17.62
C LEU A 201 -25.57 -4.21 18.59
N ARG A 202 -26.68 -3.66 18.10
CA ARG A 202 -27.81 -3.22 18.95
C ARG A 202 -28.70 -4.37 19.41
N ARG A 203 -28.81 -5.45 18.63
CA ARG A 203 -29.70 -6.58 18.90
C ARG A 203 -29.08 -7.62 19.83
N LEU A 204 -27.79 -7.89 19.66
CA LEU A 204 -27.08 -8.93 20.40
C LEU A 204 -26.29 -8.30 21.54
N ALA A 205 -26.72 -8.56 22.78
CA ALA A 205 -26.06 -8.02 23.96
C ALA A 205 -24.70 -8.69 24.22
N ASP A 206 -24.57 -9.98 23.92
CA ASP A 206 -23.31 -10.69 24.12
C ASP A 206 -22.30 -10.36 23.00
N PRO A 207 -21.07 -9.92 23.34
CA PRO A 207 -20.09 -9.50 22.34
C PRO A 207 -19.56 -10.68 21.50
N LYS A 208 -19.56 -11.91 22.02
CA LYS A 208 -19.16 -13.09 21.26
C LYS A 208 -20.22 -13.46 20.23
N GLU A 209 -21.50 -13.50 20.62
CA GLU A 209 -22.62 -13.71 19.71
C GLU A 209 -22.67 -12.62 18.63
N ALA A 210 -22.42 -11.36 18.99
CA ALA A 210 -22.34 -10.26 18.03
C ALA A 210 -21.23 -10.45 17.00
N ALA A 211 -20.01 -10.82 17.43
CA ALA A 211 -18.89 -11.08 16.53
C ALA A 211 -19.18 -12.25 15.58
N GLU A 212 -19.73 -13.35 16.09
CA GLU A 212 -20.09 -14.54 15.29
C GLU A 212 -21.17 -14.22 14.26
N GLU A 213 -22.19 -13.44 14.64
CA GLU A 213 -23.26 -13.02 13.73
C GLU A 213 -22.75 -12.09 12.63
N LEU A 214 -21.85 -11.16 12.95
CA LEU A 214 -21.23 -10.27 11.96
C LEU A 214 -20.41 -11.07 10.94
N VAL A 215 -19.60 -12.02 11.41
CA VAL A 215 -18.84 -12.92 10.53
C VAL A 215 -19.79 -13.76 9.67
N ARG A 216 -20.87 -14.31 10.24
CA ARG A 216 -21.87 -15.10 9.51
C ARG A 216 -22.51 -14.28 8.38
N ILE A 217 -22.97 -13.06 8.66
CA ILE A 217 -23.63 -12.20 7.66
C ILE A 217 -22.67 -11.85 6.52
N ALA A 218 -21.42 -11.47 6.82
CA ALA A 218 -20.42 -11.17 5.79
C ALA A 218 -20.08 -12.40 4.94
N ASN A 219 -19.98 -13.57 5.56
CA ASN A 219 -19.70 -14.83 4.88
C ASN A 219 -20.86 -15.27 3.97
N GLU A 220 -22.11 -15.04 4.38
CA GLU A 220 -23.31 -15.33 3.58
C GLU A 220 -23.54 -14.34 2.43
N ALA A 221 -23.12 -13.09 2.58
CA ALA A 221 -23.22 -12.05 1.55
C ALA A 221 -22.23 -12.25 0.39
N GLY A 222 -21.17 -13.04 0.60
CA GLY A 222 -20.23 -13.43 -0.44
C GLY A 222 -18.95 -14.07 0.09
N GLY A 223 -18.49 -13.65 1.27
CA GLY A 223 -17.27 -14.18 1.89
C GLY A 223 -16.06 -14.13 0.95
N ARG A 224 -15.88 -13.02 0.22
CA ARG A 224 -14.81 -12.88 -0.79
C ARG A 224 -13.41 -12.82 -0.19
N ASP A 225 -13.30 -12.40 1.07
CA ASP A 225 -12.06 -12.33 1.82
C ASP A 225 -12.11 -13.05 3.17
N ASN A 226 -10.97 -13.06 3.86
CA ASN A 226 -10.90 -13.41 5.27
C ASN A 226 -11.69 -12.39 6.10
N ILE A 227 -12.41 -12.87 7.12
CA ILE A 227 -13.32 -12.03 7.91
C ILE A 227 -12.95 -12.22 9.36
N THR A 228 -12.50 -11.15 10.01
CA THR A 228 -12.14 -11.15 11.43
C THR A 228 -12.77 -9.97 12.12
N VAL A 229 -13.39 -10.23 13.28
CA VAL A 229 -14.13 -9.24 14.06
C VAL A 229 -13.83 -9.44 15.54
N VAL A 230 -13.50 -8.35 16.23
CA VAL A 230 -13.39 -8.29 17.69
C VAL A 230 -14.34 -7.22 18.21
N VAL A 231 -15.23 -7.60 19.12
CA VAL A 231 -16.18 -6.72 19.80
C VAL A 231 -15.77 -6.56 21.26
N VAL A 232 -15.67 -5.31 21.72
CA VAL A 232 -15.27 -4.93 23.08
C VAL A 232 -16.35 -4.03 23.69
N ASP A 233 -16.90 -4.45 24.82
CA ASP A 233 -17.94 -3.71 25.55
C ASP A 233 -17.35 -2.94 26.72
N VAL A 234 -17.71 -1.67 26.84
CA VAL A 234 -17.44 -0.87 28.03
C VAL A 234 -18.51 -1.14 29.07
N VAL A 235 -18.12 -1.88 30.12
CA VAL A 235 -19.02 -2.30 31.22
C VAL A 235 -18.92 -1.42 32.46
N ASP A 236 -17.82 -0.67 32.61
CA ASP A 236 -17.61 0.30 33.68
C ASP A 236 -16.83 1.50 33.11
N ASP A 237 -17.29 2.70 33.45
CA ASP A 237 -16.72 3.98 33.03
C ASP A 237 -16.33 4.87 34.22
N GLY A 238 -16.26 4.31 35.43
CA GLY A 238 -15.93 5.06 36.64
C GLY A 238 -17.02 6.03 37.09
N GLY A 239 -18.28 5.78 36.68
CA GLY A 239 -19.43 6.62 36.99
C GLY A 239 -19.50 7.88 36.14
N ARG A 240 -18.78 7.95 35.02
CA ARG A 240 -18.78 9.11 34.11
C ARG A 240 -20.14 9.32 33.45
N SER A 241 -20.81 8.26 33.02
CA SER A 241 -22.17 8.34 32.47
C SER A 241 -23.15 8.94 33.47
N LEU A 242 -23.02 8.58 34.76
CA LEU A 242 -23.87 9.14 35.81
C LEU A 242 -23.62 10.65 35.99
N LYS A 243 -22.35 11.06 36.08
CA LYS A 243 -21.98 12.49 36.18
C LYS A 243 -22.44 13.29 34.96
N ALA A 244 -22.29 12.74 33.75
CA ALA A 244 -22.75 13.37 32.53
C ALA A 244 -24.28 13.54 32.51
N ALA A 245 -25.02 12.51 32.92
CA ALA A 245 -26.48 12.56 33.05
C ALA A 245 -26.92 13.61 34.08
N GLU A 246 -26.23 13.73 35.21
CA GLU A 246 -26.50 14.77 36.22
C GLU A 246 -26.29 16.18 35.68
N VAL A 247 -25.20 16.41 34.93
CA VAL A 247 -24.92 17.72 34.32
C VAL A 247 -25.96 18.08 33.26
N LEU A 248 -26.33 17.13 32.40
CA LEU A 248 -27.38 17.33 31.40
C LEU A 248 -28.73 17.62 32.04
N ALA A 249 -29.09 16.89 33.11
CA ALA A 249 -30.32 17.15 33.86
C ALA A 249 -30.31 18.54 34.51
N ALA A 250 -29.18 18.98 35.05
CA ALA A 250 -29.03 20.31 35.64
C ALA A 250 -29.15 21.43 34.58
N GLU A 251 -28.59 21.23 33.39
CA GLU A 251 -28.69 22.21 32.31
C GLU A 251 -30.10 22.28 31.73
N GLN A 252 -30.76 21.14 31.54
CA GLN A 252 -32.16 21.09 31.14
C GLN A 252 -33.06 21.85 32.14
N ALA A 253 -32.84 21.64 33.45
CA ALA A 253 -33.57 22.37 34.49
C ALA A 253 -33.33 23.89 34.45
N ARG A 254 -32.12 24.35 34.08
CA ARG A 254 -31.82 25.77 33.88
C ARG A 254 -32.54 26.35 32.66
N LEU A 255 -32.60 25.60 31.56
CA LEU A 255 -33.30 26.02 30.35
C LEU A 255 -34.82 26.09 30.57
N ASP A 256 -35.38 25.10 31.26
CA ASP A 256 -36.80 25.07 31.62
C ASP A 256 -37.16 26.24 32.55
N SER A 257 -36.27 26.59 33.49
CA SER A 257 -36.43 27.76 34.37
C SER A 257 -36.27 29.10 33.63
N ARG A 258 -35.56 29.15 32.50
CA ARG A 258 -35.47 30.35 31.63
C ARG A 258 -36.70 30.52 30.74
N ASN A 259 -37.37 29.44 30.38
CA ASN A 259 -38.57 29.45 29.53
C ASN A 259 -39.88 29.47 30.35
N GLY A 260 -39.80 29.21 31.66
CA GLY A 260 -40.91 29.35 32.61
C GLY A 260 -41.10 30.78 33.11
N GLU A 261 -42.16 31.42 32.59
CA GLU A 261 -42.81 32.69 32.99
C GLU A 261 -42.49 33.96 32.18
N PRO A 262 -43.44 34.47 31.36
CA PRO A 262 -43.57 35.90 31.18
C PRO A 262 -44.10 36.48 32.50
N GLU A 263 -43.31 37.31 33.20
CA GLU A 263 -43.82 38.17 34.26
C GLU A 263 -44.98 38.99 33.68
N THR A 264 -46.21 38.58 33.99
CA THR A 264 -47.39 39.44 33.83
C THR A 264 -47.30 40.48 34.93
N LYS A 265 -46.47 41.51 34.72
CA LYS A 265 -46.60 42.77 35.45
C LYS A 265 -47.96 43.34 35.08
N SER A 266 -48.95 43.11 35.93
CA SER A 266 -50.18 43.88 35.97
C SER A 266 -49.82 45.34 36.18
N VAL A 267 -49.77 46.11 35.10
CA VAL A 267 -49.68 47.56 35.16
C VAL A 267 -51.08 48.06 35.50
N ASP A 268 -51.20 48.62 36.70
CA ASP A 268 -52.38 49.28 37.20
C ASP A 268 -52.75 50.46 36.28
N ALA A 269 -54.00 50.50 35.85
CA ALA A 269 -54.50 51.48 34.90
C ALA A 269 -54.76 52.81 35.61
N THR A 270 -53.83 53.76 35.46
CA THR A 270 -54.13 55.18 35.70
C THR A 270 -53.56 56.06 34.59
N ASP A 271 -54.48 56.76 33.94
CA ASP A 271 -54.37 58.00 33.17
C ASP A 271 -52.95 58.57 32.93
N HIS A 272 -52.50 58.47 31.68
CA HIS A 272 -52.15 59.63 30.85
C HIS A 272 -51.70 59.14 29.48
N ASP A 273 -52.42 59.53 28.43
CA ASP A 273 -51.96 59.40 27.04
C ASP A 273 -51.16 60.68 26.67
N PRO A 274 -49.81 60.62 26.52
CA PRO A 274 -49.02 61.75 26.05
C PRO A 274 -48.71 61.65 24.54
N PHE A 275 -49.27 60.69 23.81
CA PHE A 275 -48.94 60.43 22.41
C PHE A 275 -50.04 60.84 21.41
N ALA A 276 -50.98 61.68 21.85
CA ALA A 276 -51.76 62.54 20.97
C ALA A 276 -50.86 63.60 20.30
N GLY A 277 -50.08 63.17 19.31
CA GLY A 277 -49.33 64.08 18.45
C GLY A 277 -47.92 63.62 18.11
N ARG A 278 -47.80 62.55 17.31
CA ARG A 278 -46.68 62.47 16.36
C ARG A 278 -47.06 61.66 15.14
N ARG A 279 -47.30 62.39 14.06
CA ARG A 279 -47.48 61.89 12.71
C ARG A 279 -46.24 61.12 12.27
N SER A 280 -46.52 60.03 11.58
CA SER A 280 -45.67 59.31 10.63
C SER A 280 -44.50 60.12 10.06
N SER A 281 -43.30 59.59 10.28
CA SER A 281 -42.19 59.69 9.32
C SER A 281 -41.32 58.45 9.49
N LEU A 282 -41.60 57.43 8.69
CA LEU A 282 -40.62 56.38 8.38
C LEU A 282 -39.41 57.04 7.71
N PRO A 283 -38.17 56.81 8.16
CA PRO A 283 -37.01 56.95 7.31
C PRO A 283 -36.80 55.65 6.53
N GLU A 284 -36.53 55.83 5.24
CA GLU A 284 -36.20 54.81 4.28
C GLU A 284 -34.97 53.98 4.66
N SER A 285 -34.97 52.78 4.10
CA SER A 285 -33.90 51.80 4.07
C SER A 285 -32.54 52.38 3.67
N ASP A 286 -31.54 52.18 4.53
CA ASP A 286 -30.14 52.10 4.11
C ASP A 286 -29.41 50.98 4.87
N ARG A 287 -29.13 49.92 4.10
CA ARG A 287 -27.97 49.01 4.13
C ARG A 287 -27.11 49.02 5.41
N ASN A 288 -27.18 47.94 6.21
CA ASN A 288 -26.05 47.05 6.53
C ASN A 288 -26.55 45.89 7.41
N TYR A 289 -26.73 44.71 6.83
CA TYR A 289 -26.89 43.47 7.61
C TYR A 289 -25.48 42.89 7.79
N GLY A 290 -24.90 43.12 8.95
CA GLY A 290 -23.58 42.63 9.27
C GLY A 290 -23.22 43.02 10.69
N ALA A 291 -23.64 42.21 11.66
CA ALA A 291 -22.97 41.98 12.94
C ALA A 291 -23.82 41.04 13.81
N ASP A 292 -23.14 40.01 14.32
CA ASP A 292 -23.33 39.37 15.62
C ASP A 292 -24.45 38.33 15.77
N ILE A 293 -24.28 37.19 15.08
CA ILE A 293 -24.59 35.89 15.69
C ILE A 293 -23.29 35.42 16.32
N ASP A 294 -23.27 35.31 17.65
CA ASP A 294 -22.22 34.62 18.40
C ASP A 294 -22.25 33.13 18.01
N ASP A 295 -21.47 32.78 16.99
CA ASP A 295 -21.19 31.39 16.61
C ASP A 295 -20.27 30.78 17.68
N PRO A 296 -20.74 29.79 18.48
CA PRO A 296 -19.93 29.13 19.51
C PRO A 296 -18.78 28.29 18.93
N PHE A 297 -18.67 28.18 17.59
CA PHE A 297 -17.67 27.37 16.90
C PHE A 297 -16.68 28.18 16.03
N ALA A 298 -16.73 29.52 16.05
CA ALA A 298 -15.83 30.38 15.27
C ALA A 298 -14.36 30.45 15.77
N GLY A 299 -13.92 29.46 16.57
CA GLY A 299 -12.59 29.39 17.16
C GLY A 299 -11.65 28.31 16.60
N ILE A 300 -12.08 27.48 15.64
CA ILE A 300 -11.26 26.32 15.18
C ILE A 300 -10.53 26.58 13.86
N ASP A 301 -10.70 27.73 13.22
CA ASP A 301 -9.95 28.08 12.00
C ASP A 301 -8.90 29.16 12.25
N LYS A 302 -7.83 28.80 12.99
CA LYS A 302 -6.52 29.48 12.91
C LYS A 302 -5.41 28.71 13.65
N ALA A 303 -5.00 27.58 13.09
CA ALA A 303 -3.69 26.98 13.42
C ALA A 303 -3.05 26.23 12.24
N ALA A 304 -3.22 26.71 11.01
CA ALA A 304 -2.42 26.25 9.88
C ALA A 304 -1.19 27.16 9.70
N SER A 305 -0.13 26.92 10.49
CA SER A 305 1.22 27.23 10.01
C SER A 305 2.12 26.02 10.26
N LYS A 306 2.07 25.07 9.32
CA LYS A 306 3.13 24.07 9.21
C LYS A 306 4.40 24.84 8.84
N ARG A 307 5.26 25.09 9.82
CA ARG A 307 6.65 25.48 9.56
C ARG A 307 7.31 24.28 8.90
N VAL A 308 7.24 24.20 7.58
CA VAL A 308 8.13 23.34 6.82
C VAL A 308 9.53 23.83 7.14
N THR A 309 10.23 23.12 8.01
CA THR A 309 11.60 23.44 8.38
C THR A 309 12.39 23.50 7.08
N TRP A 310 13.15 24.57 6.84
CA TRP A 310 13.96 24.75 5.63
C TRP A 310 14.84 23.52 5.30
N ARG A 311 15.12 22.69 6.31
CA ARG A 311 15.76 21.36 6.20
C ARG A 311 14.99 20.35 5.33
N VAL A 312 13.67 20.32 5.39
CA VAL A 312 12.82 19.44 4.56
C VAL A 312 12.85 19.89 3.10
N ILE A 313 12.77 21.20 2.86
CA ILE A 313 12.90 21.77 1.50
C ILE A 313 14.31 21.51 0.96
N ALA A 314 15.34 21.70 1.77
CA ALA A 314 16.73 21.42 1.38
C ALA A 314 16.96 19.92 1.09
N PHE A 315 16.36 19.02 1.87
CA PHE A 315 16.44 17.57 1.65
C PHE A 315 15.73 17.16 0.35
N LEU A 316 14.52 17.66 0.11
CA LEU A 316 13.78 17.40 -1.13
C LEU A 316 14.53 17.93 -2.36
N LEU A 317 15.12 19.13 -2.28
CA LEU A 317 15.95 19.67 -3.35
C LEU A 317 17.22 18.85 -3.60
N ALA A 318 17.86 18.35 -2.53
CA ALA A 318 19.03 17.46 -2.66
C ALA A 318 18.66 16.12 -3.28
N LEU A 319 17.53 15.51 -2.88
CA LEU A 319 17.02 14.27 -3.47
C LEU A 319 16.71 14.45 -4.95
N LEU A 320 16.06 15.55 -5.32
CA LEU A 320 15.72 15.89 -6.70
C LEU A 320 16.99 16.13 -7.54
N ALA A 321 18.02 16.76 -6.98
CA ALA A 321 19.32 16.92 -7.63
C ALA A 321 20.05 15.60 -7.86
N VAL A 322 20.00 14.66 -6.90
CA VAL A 322 20.57 13.32 -7.06
C VAL A 322 19.82 12.54 -8.14
N LEU A 323 18.49 12.58 -8.13
CA LEU A 323 17.66 11.95 -9.17
C LEU A 323 17.96 12.56 -10.56
N ALA A 324 18.09 13.88 -10.66
CA ALA A 324 18.47 14.55 -11.90
C ALA A 324 19.89 14.18 -12.37
N ALA A 325 20.84 13.99 -11.46
CA ALA A 325 22.19 13.54 -11.78
C ALA A 325 22.21 12.09 -12.27
N VAL A 326 21.47 11.19 -11.62
CA VAL A 326 21.33 9.78 -12.04
C VAL A 326 20.62 9.70 -13.39
N PHE A 327 19.56 10.49 -13.58
CA PHE A 327 18.83 10.60 -14.86
C PHE A 327 19.73 11.16 -15.97
N GLY A 328 20.49 12.22 -15.68
CA GLY A 328 21.45 12.79 -16.62
C GLY A 328 22.54 11.79 -17.02
N ALA A 329 23.12 11.09 -16.04
CA ALA A 329 24.15 10.08 -16.28
C ALA A 329 23.63 8.90 -17.11
N THR A 330 22.41 8.43 -16.82
CA THR A 330 21.76 7.35 -17.60
C THR A 330 21.41 7.81 -19.01
N ALA A 331 20.90 9.03 -19.20
CA ALA A 331 20.63 9.60 -20.52
C ALA A 331 21.91 9.79 -21.37
N VAL A 332 22.99 10.28 -20.76
CA VAL A 332 24.31 10.41 -21.43
C VAL A 332 24.87 9.03 -21.81
N SER A 333 24.77 8.05 -20.91
CA SER A 333 25.24 6.68 -21.17
C SER A 333 24.42 5.98 -22.26
N ALA A 334 23.09 6.17 -22.27
CA ALA A 334 22.21 5.61 -23.29
C ALA A 334 22.48 6.17 -24.69
N ASN A 335 22.81 7.47 -24.80
CA ASN A 335 23.02 8.15 -26.09
C ASN A 335 24.42 7.98 -26.70
N GLY A 336 25.36 7.35 -25.98
CA GLY A 336 26.75 7.17 -26.39
C GLY A 336 27.05 5.91 -27.22
N THR A 337 26.06 5.05 -27.44
CA THR A 337 26.23 3.75 -28.11
C THR A 337 25.52 3.72 -29.46
N TYR A 338 26.08 2.99 -30.41
CA TYR A 338 25.50 2.74 -31.73
C TYR A 338 25.40 1.24 -31.93
N PHE A 339 24.34 0.73 -32.53
CA PHE A 339 24.27 -0.68 -32.92
C PHE A 339 23.79 -0.83 -34.35
N VAL A 340 24.18 -1.94 -34.98
CA VAL A 340 23.75 -2.30 -36.32
C VAL A 340 22.72 -3.41 -36.20
N GLY A 341 21.58 -3.26 -36.87
CA GLY A 341 20.50 -4.23 -36.86
C GLY A 341 19.70 -4.19 -38.16
N PHE A 342 18.66 -5.01 -38.25
CA PHE A 342 17.76 -5.00 -39.39
C PHE A 342 16.56 -4.08 -39.11
N GLU A 343 16.23 -3.21 -40.07
CA GLU A 343 14.94 -2.50 -40.16
C GLU A 343 14.20 -3.11 -41.36
N GLY A 344 13.28 -4.05 -41.10
CA GLY A 344 12.63 -4.82 -42.18
C GLY A 344 13.60 -5.71 -42.97
N GLU A 345 13.80 -5.39 -44.26
CA GLU A 345 14.74 -6.10 -45.14
C GLU A 345 16.11 -5.39 -45.27
N GLU A 346 16.32 -4.21 -44.69
CA GLU A 346 17.56 -3.43 -44.85
C GLU A 346 18.45 -3.46 -43.60
N VAL A 347 19.77 -3.31 -43.79
CA VAL A 347 20.71 -3.11 -42.68
C VAL A 347 20.70 -1.65 -42.26
N ALA A 348 20.34 -1.39 -41.00
CA ALA A 348 20.20 -0.05 -40.42
C ALA A 348 21.15 0.16 -39.24
N VAL A 349 21.65 1.39 -39.11
CA VAL A 349 22.44 1.83 -37.96
C VAL A 349 21.56 2.65 -37.03
N TYR A 350 21.46 2.20 -35.78
CA TYR A 350 20.68 2.86 -34.73
C TYR A 350 21.61 3.51 -33.71
N LYS A 351 21.15 4.62 -33.13
CA LYS A 351 21.78 5.27 -31.98
C LYS A 351 20.99 4.95 -30.72
N GLY A 352 21.66 4.39 -29.71
CA GLY A 352 21.06 3.92 -28.46
C GLY A 352 21.46 2.48 -28.13
N LYS A 353 20.90 1.92 -27.04
CA LYS A 353 21.06 0.51 -26.70
C LYS A 353 19.99 -0.36 -27.38
N PRO A 354 20.30 -1.62 -27.74
CA PRO A 354 19.30 -2.56 -28.24
C PRO A 354 18.20 -2.80 -27.20
N GLY A 355 16.94 -2.51 -27.54
CA GLY A 355 15.77 -2.69 -26.66
C GLY A 355 15.32 -1.46 -25.87
N GLY A 356 16.03 -0.31 -25.98
CA GLY A 356 15.70 0.91 -25.25
C GLY A 356 16.15 0.88 -23.77
N VAL A 357 16.17 2.06 -23.13
CA VAL A 357 16.45 2.18 -21.68
C VAL A 357 15.39 3.11 -21.09
N LEU A 358 14.54 2.56 -20.21
CA LEU A 358 13.33 3.22 -19.70
C LEU A 358 12.45 3.79 -20.83
N TRP A 359 12.30 5.12 -20.91
CA TRP A 359 11.49 5.85 -21.90
C TRP A 359 12.30 6.33 -23.12
N ILE A 360 13.62 6.06 -23.18
CA ILE A 360 14.48 6.47 -24.29
C ILE A 360 14.55 5.34 -25.32
N ASN A 361 13.86 5.54 -26.44
CA ASN A 361 13.88 4.64 -27.58
C ASN A 361 15.07 4.94 -28.52
N PRO A 362 15.70 3.92 -29.11
CA PRO A 362 16.79 4.12 -30.06
C PRO A 362 16.27 4.84 -31.32
N SER A 363 17.03 5.83 -31.80
CA SER A 363 16.68 6.58 -33.01
C SER A 363 17.43 6.01 -34.21
N LEU A 364 16.73 5.81 -35.33
CA LEU A 364 17.33 5.44 -36.61
C LEU A 364 18.24 6.57 -37.10
N VAL A 365 19.52 6.28 -37.38
CA VAL A 365 20.48 7.28 -37.87
C VAL A 365 20.63 7.21 -39.38
N GLU A 366 20.73 5.99 -39.93
CA GLU A 366 21.04 5.78 -41.35
C GLU A 366 20.59 4.38 -41.77
N SER A 367 19.88 4.27 -42.90
CA SER A 367 19.60 3.01 -43.59
C SER A 367 20.68 2.79 -44.66
N GLY A 368 21.30 1.60 -44.64
CA GLY A 368 22.28 1.21 -45.65
C GLY A 368 21.61 0.67 -46.91
N PRO A 369 22.34 0.63 -48.05
CA PRO A 369 21.82 0.09 -49.31
C PRO A 369 21.72 -1.45 -49.37
N LEU A 370 22.17 -2.14 -48.31
CA LEU A 370 22.27 -3.60 -48.27
C LEU A 370 20.99 -4.26 -47.80
N THR A 371 20.46 -5.15 -48.63
CA THR A 371 19.26 -5.92 -48.32
C THR A 371 19.65 -7.27 -47.70
N ARG A 372 18.85 -7.76 -46.74
CA ARG A 372 19.03 -9.02 -46.01
C ARG A 372 19.29 -10.23 -46.91
N LYS A 373 18.82 -10.20 -48.16
CA LYS A 373 18.99 -11.26 -49.17
C LYS A 373 20.37 -11.26 -49.83
N GLU A 374 21.08 -10.14 -49.82
CA GLU A 374 22.41 -9.96 -50.42
C GLU A 374 23.52 -10.31 -49.42
N LEU A 375 23.20 -10.41 -48.13
CA LEU A 375 24.17 -10.78 -47.10
C LEU A 375 24.39 -12.31 -47.02
N PRO A 376 25.65 -12.76 -46.94
CA PRO A 376 26.00 -14.15 -46.65
C PRO A 376 25.43 -14.63 -45.30
N GLU A 377 25.18 -15.94 -45.18
CA GLU A 377 24.42 -16.49 -44.06
C GLU A 377 25.12 -16.36 -42.70
N ASP A 378 26.45 -16.32 -42.69
CA ASP A 378 27.27 -16.01 -41.51
C ASP A 378 27.18 -14.53 -41.11
N ALA A 379 27.13 -13.61 -42.08
CA ALA A 379 26.94 -12.19 -41.84
C ALA A 379 25.53 -11.86 -41.32
N ARG A 380 24.51 -12.59 -41.77
CA ARG A 380 23.13 -12.44 -41.28
C ARG A 380 23.00 -12.77 -39.81
N VAL A 381 23.64 -13.85 -39.36
CA VAL A 381 23.67 -14.24 -37.94
C VAL A 381 24.40 -13.19 -37.11
N ALA A 382 25.51 -12.63 -37.62
CA ALA A 382 26.27 -11.60 -36.92
C ALA A 382 25.48 -10.28 -36.74
N VAL A 383 24.76 -9.82 -37.77
CA VAL A 383 23.92 -8.61 -37.68
C VAL A 383 22.68 -8.87 -36.82
N GLN A 384 22.14 -10.09 -36.80
CA GLN A 384 21.00 -10.46 -35.96
C GLN A 384 21.33 -10.44 -34.45
N GLN A 385 22.61 -10.60 -34.08
CA GLN A 385 23.09 -10.44 -32.70
C GLN A 385 23.22 -8.98 -32.25
N LYS A 386 22.88 -7.99 -33.09
CA LYS A 386 22.89 -6.54 -32.79
C LYS A 386 24.21 -6.04 -32.16
N PRO A 387 25.36 -6.17 -32.88
CA PRO A 387 26.65 -5.75 -32.36
C PRO A 387 26.67 -4.25 -32.02
N GLN A 388 27.24 -3.93 -30.85
CA GLN A 388 27.31 -2.58 -30.30
C GLN A 388 28.68 -1.95 -30.55
N PHE A 389 28.70 -0.66 -30.87
CA PHE A 389 29.87 0.12 -31.23
C PHE A 389 29.89 1.44 -30.48
N SER A 390 31.10 1.87 -30.10
CA SER A 390 31.33 3.09 -29.33
C SER A 390 31.28 4.39 -30.14
N SER A 391 31.05 4.32 -31.46
CA SER A 391 31.05 5.48 -32.37
C SER A 391 30.40 5.17 -33.72
N LYS A 392 29.72 6.16 -34.32
CA LYS A 392 29.14 6.11 -35.67
C LYS A 392 30.16 5.64 -36.71
N GLY A 393 31.40 6.13 -36.65
CA GLY A 393 32.44 5.78 -37.62
C GLY A 393 32.86 4.31 -37.58
N LYS A 394 32.79 3.66 -36.41
CA LYS A 394 33.06 2.21 -36.30
C LYS A 394 31.90 1.38 -36.83
N ALA A 395 30.67 1.79 -36.55
CA ALA A 395 29.47 1.13 -37.08
C ALA A 395 29.42 1.22 -38.62
N MET A 396 29.73 2.38 -39.21
CA MET A 396 29.78 2.52 -40.67
C MET A 396 30.91 1.73 -41.32
N ARG A 397 32.09 1.65 -40.69
CA ARG A 397 33.17 0.77 -41.19
C ARG A 397 32.76 -0.69 -41.18
N TYR A 398 32.04 -1.13 -40.15
CA TYR A 398 31.50 -2.50 -40.10
C TYR A 398 30.53 -2.76 -41.26
N VAL A 399 29.62 -1.82 -41.55
CA VAL A 399 28.72 -1.91 -42.72
C VAL A 399 29.51 -1.91 -44.05
N ALA A 400 30.55 -1.08 -44.18
CA ALA A 400 31.40 -1.07 -45.37
C ALA A 400 32.18 -2.39 -45.57
N THR A 401 32.67 -3.01 -44.49
CA THR A 401 33.30 -4.34 -44.55
C THR A 401 32.30 -5.44 -44.93
N LEU A 402 31.01 -5.28 -44.55
CA LEU A 402 29.96 -6.18 -45.01
C LEU A 402 29.70 -6.01 -46.51
N GLN A 403 29.72 -4.78 -47.04
CA GLN A 403 29.60 -4.51 -48.48
C GLN A 403 30.76 -5.12 -49.27
N GLU A 404 32.00 -4.89 -48.85
CA GLU A 404 33.21 -5.40 -49.53
C GLU A 404 33.23 -6.93 -49.61
N ARG A 405 32.71 -7.62 -48.58
CA ARG A 405 32.55 -9.08 -48.59
C ARG A 405 31.46 -9.57 -49.55
N VAL A 406 30.40 -8.80 -49.75
CA VAL A 406 29.37 -9.10 -50.75
C VAL A 406 29.96 -8.95 -52.15
N ASP A 407 30.66 -7.85 -52.41
CA ASP A 407 31.31 -7.57 -53.69
C ASP A 407 32.38 -8.63 -54.04
N GLU A 408 33.19 -9.09 -53.07
CA GLU A 408 34.17 -10.18 -53.25
C GLU A 408 33.51 -11.53 -53.61
N LEU A 409 32.31 -11.81 -53.09
CA LEU A 409 31.57 -13.04 -53.38
C LEU A 409 30.89 -12.97 -54.75
N GLU A 410 30.44 -11.79 -55.18
CA GLU A 410 29.92 -11.56 -56.54
C GLU A 410 31.02 -11.69 -57.60
N ASP A 411 32.21 -11.14 -57.36
CA ASP A 411 33.36 -11.26 -58.28
C ASP A 411 33.87 -12.71 -58.40
N LYS A 412 33.83 -13.47 -57.30
CA LYS A 412 34.22 -14.89 -57.29
C LYS A 412 33.22 -15.80 -58.02
N THR A 413 31.97 -15.37 -58.14
CA THR A 413 30.92 -16.13 -58.85
C THR A 413 30.95 -15.88 -60.37
N THR A 414 31.57 -14.78 -60.83
CA THR A 414 31.62 -14.39 -62.25
C THR A 414 32.80 -15.02 -63.03
N SER A 415 33.81 -15.59 -62.36
CA SER A 415 35.06 -16.07 -63.00
C SER A 415 35.15 -17.60 -63.23
N THR A 416 34.05 -18.30 -63.52
CA THR A 416 34.16 -19.71 -63.95
C THR A 416 33.12 -20.09 -65.01
N THR A 417 33.43 -19.82 -66.28
CA THR A 417 32.77 -20.47 -67.42
C THR A 417 33.77 -20.67 -68.56
N THR A 418 34.44 -21.83 -68.58
CA THR A 418 34.96 -22.42 -69.82
C THR A 418 35.00 -23.95 -69.71
N THR A 419 34.44 -24.60 -70.74
CA THR A 419 34.69 -25.97 -71.25
C THR A 419 33.88 -27.15 -70.67
N ALA A 420 32.78 -27.47 -71.36
CA ALA A 420 32.37 -28.86 -71.67
C ALA A 420 33.18 -29.36 -72.90
N PRO A 421 33.24 -30.66 -73.29
CA PRO A 421 32.31 -31.76 -72.97
C PRO A 421 32.96 -33.14 -72.69
N GLY A 422 32.17 -34.12 -72.24
CA GLY A 422 32.59 -35.54 -72.26
C GLY A 422 31.75 -36.48 -71.40
N SER A 423 30.83 -37.19 -72.04
CA SER A 423 30.02 -38.31 -71.55
C SER A 423 30.84 -39.52 -71.06
N THR A 424 30.39 -40.21 -69.99
CA THR A 424 30.00 -41.64 -69.95
C THR A 424 29.97 -42.17 -68.50
N SER A 425 28.92 -42.95 -68.25
CA SER A 425 28.56 -43.79 -67.10
C SER A 425 29.71 -44.54 -66.39
N THR A 426 29.59 -44.79 -65.08
CA THR A 426 29.08 -46.05 -64.48
C THR A 426 29.31 -46.05 -62.96
N SER A 427 28.38 -46.67 -62.27
CA SER A 427 28.28 -46.92 -60.84
C SER A 427 29.39 -47.80 -60.23
N THR A 428 29.37 -47.81 -58.89
CA THR A 428 29.42 -48.97 -57.97
C THR A 428 30.63 -49.09 -57.03
N THR A 429 30.28 -49.30 -55.76
CA THR A 429 30.92 -50.15 -54.73
C THR A 429 32.04 -49.61 -53.84
N SER A 430 31.64 -49.35 -52.59
CA SER A 430 32.09 -49.98 -51.34
C SER A 430 33.57 -50.05 -50.93
N ALA A 431 33.69 -49.81 -49.62
CA ALA A 431 34.49 -50.53 -48.62
C ALA A 431 35.87 -49.96 -48.25
N ASN A 432 35.88 -49.37 -47.05
CA ASN A 432 36.57 -49.88 -45.87
C ASN A 432 38.12 -49.96 -45.89
N ALA A 433 38.78 -49.14 -45.07
CA ALA A 433 39.68 -49.60 -43.99
C ALA A 433 40.54 -48.45 -43.41
N SER A 434 40.42 -48.27 -42.10
CA SER A 434 41.47 -48.13 -41.06
C SER A 434 42.88 -47.65 -41.44
N SER A 435 43.39 -46.61 -40.78
CA SER A 435 44.43 -46.73 -39.73
C SER A 435 45.04 -45.39 -39.30
N THR A 436 44.98 -45.12 -37.98
CA THR A 436 46.09 -44.74 -37.08
C THR A 436 46.90 -43.45 -37.31
N THR A 437 46.86 -42.53 -36.32
CA THR A 437 48.05 -42.09 -35.56
C THR A 437 47.70 -41.27 -34.29
N THR A 438 48.10 -41.78 -33.13
CA THR A 438 48.41 -41.05 -31.87
C THR A 438 49.95 -40.91 -31.79
N PRO A 439 50.60 -40.06 -30.94
CA PRO A 439 50.42 -39.93 -29.48
C PRO A 439 50.37 -38.45 -29.00
N VAL A 440 50.08 -38.08 -27.74
CA VAL A 440 50.99 -38.07 -26.57
C VAL A 440 50.19 -37.77 -25.27
N ILE A 441 50.65 -38.39 -24.20
CA ILE A 441 50.16 -38.48 -22.81
C ILE A 441 50.49 -37.21 -21.99
N THR A 442 49.61 -36.78 -21.06
CA THR A 442 49.96 -36.32 -19.69
C THR A 442 48.73 -36.41 -18.76
N THR A 443 49.00 -36.56 -17.46
CA THR A 443 48.32 -37.30 -16.39
C THR A 443 47.26 -36.58 -15.54
N VAL A 444 46.37 -37.41 -14.96
CA VAL A 444 45.34 -37.28 -13.88
C VAL A 444 46.01 -36.88 -12.53
N PRO A 445 45.36 -36.28 -11.47
CA PRO A 445 44.15 -36.80 -10.84
C PRO A 445 43.08 -35.85 -10.25
N ALA A 446 41.97 -36.50 -9.90
CA ALA A 446 40.68 -35.96 -9.47
C ALA A 446 40.48 -35.88 -7.93
N ALA A 447 39.42 -35.13 -7.56
CA ALA A 447 38.59 -35.18 -6.34
C ALA A 447 39.17 -34.55 -5.04
N PRO A 448 38.34 -34.02 -4.09
CA PRO A 448 37.03 -34.56 -3.73
C PRO A 448 35.86 -33.60 -3.38
N THR A 449 34.68 -34.22 -3.42
CA THR A 449 33.35 -33.87 -2.93
C THR A 449 33.30 -33.61 -1.41
N THR A 450 32.40 -32.73 -0.95
CA THR A 450 32.09 -32.55 0.48
C THR A 450 30.57 -32.62 0.71
N ALA A 451 30.20 -33.29 1.80
CA ALA A 451 28.87 -33.78 2.15
C ALA A 451 28.17 -32.94 3.25
N ALA A 452 26.87 -33.21 3.43
CA ALA A 452 25.89 -32.61 4.34
C ALA A 452 26.16 -32.79 5.86
N PRO A 453 25.54 -31.98 6.75
CA PRO A 453 25.66 -32.15 8.20
C PRO A 453 24.46 -32.85 8.87
N LYS A 454 24.75 -33.56 9.97
CA LYS A 454 23.84 -34.27 10.90
C LYS A 454 23.55 -33.44 12.16
N ALA A 455 22.39 -33.70 12.75
CA ALA A 455 21.85 -33.20 14.03
C ALA A 455 22.64 -33.61 15.29
N PRO A 456 22.43 -32.95 16.46
CA PRO A 456 22.99 -33.37 17.73
C PRO A 456 21.95 -34.00 18.68
N THR A 457 22.40 -35.00 19.44
CA THR A 457 21.71 -35.66 20.56
C THR A 457 22.36 -35.21 21.87
N THR A 458 21.57 -34.79 22.85
CA THR A 458 22.02 -34.45 24.21
C THR A 458 21.72 -35.58 25.20
N THR A 459 22.73 -35.93 26.00
CA THR A 459 22.67 -36.88 27.12
C THR A 459 22.45 -36.18 28.47
N LYS A 460 21.69 -36.84 29.33
CA LYS A 460 21.42 -36.54 30.75
C LYS A 460 22.60 -36.99 31.66
N PRO A 461 22.72 -36.45 32.88
CA PRO A 461 23.15 -37.26 34.02
C PRO A 461 22.15 -37.23 35.19
N ALA A 462 22.23 -38.27 36.02
CA ALA A 462 21.49 -38.41 37.28
C ALA A 462 22.34 -37.89 38.46
N GLY A 463 21.65 -37.32 39.45
CA GLY A 463 22.16 -36.83 40.73
C GLY A 463 21.03 -36.16 41.47
#